data_AF-A0A820SHF8-F1
#
_entry.id   AF-A0A820SHF8-F1
#
_cell.length_a   1.000
_cell.length_b   1.000
_cell.length_c   1.000
_cell.angle_alpha   90.00
_cell.angle_beta   90.00
_cell.angle_gamma   90.00
#
_symmetry.space_group_name_H-M   'P 1'
#
loop_
_entity.id
_entity.type
_entity.pdbx_description
1 polymer ?
#
loop_
_entity_poly.entity_id
_entity_poly.type
_entity_poly.pdbx_seq_one_letter_code
_entity_poly.pdbx_strand_id
1 'polypeptide(L)'
;MEGIQVAQYVSDLSDEEVYKESNEKPQKKKKRTKYWVKEAVFDNAGEAEASLGNAWSKHYTNYSEIGRKVYYRCELEQWCKQNVDIPTDENKYFVVSYKIIYDDEEDDDEEDINGNIFRVFLSSVRLLNIASISSHVHADATYKLIWQGFPVLVIGTTDLKKVFHPFGLAICSNEQTKDFEFIFNSVQIGLEKINKNLLKPSALISDVADSIKNGFKNWKMNNRQKNQSIIEFLNYFDNEWIQTNGGWYEGIQLYTPSTNNALEATNKVIKDDGTFRERHVLSRFLVVASNIINNWSIERDPSSINTKLFATEPTICLNLWTTSYQWAKSSKNVICIKNDVSNKYYIPAGNLESISQGDLNKYVNKKWTTFNQFMKSFDIWCVEIKNDSDWKTSRCTCPAFLKNYICKHIIGMSIRLKLCKPPPAAKNVPIGEKRKRGRPAKARRALLMQ
;
A
#
# COMPACT_ATOMS: atom_id res chain seq x y z
N MET A 1 -3.88 45.65 -1.45
CA MET A 1 -4.50 44.48 -2.12
C MET A 1 -3.52 44.03 -3.18
N GLU A 2 -2.56 43.20 -2.77
CA GLU A 2 -1.59 42.58 -3.66
C GLU A 2 -2.11 41.18 -3.96
N GLY A 3 -2.59 41.00 -5.20
CA GLY A 3 -3.07 39.73 -5.72
C GLY A 3 -1.90 38.94 -6.31
N ILE A 4 -1.69 37.76 -5.76
CA ILE A 4 -0.67 36.78 -6.13
C ILE A 4 -0.97 36.24 -7.54
N GLN A 5 -0.03 36.43 -8.47
CA GLN A 5 0.01 35.73 -9.76
C GLN A 5 0.47 34.28 -9.55
N VAL A 6 -0.33 33.32 -10.02
CA VAL A 6 0.09 31.92 -10.19
C VAL A 6 0.25 31.67 -11.68
N ALA A 7 1.45 31.23 -12.07
CA ALA A 7 1.79 30.92 -13.45
C ALA A 7 0.94 29.75 -13.99
N GLN A 8 0.26 29.99 -15.10
CA GLN A 8 -0.38 28.95 -15.91
C GLN A 8 0.71 28.13 -16.61
N TYR A 9 0.67 26.81 -16.41
CA TYR A 9 1.47 25.87 -17.18
C TYR A 9 0.80 25.72 -18.56
N VAL A 10 1.49 26.16 -19.60
CA VAL A 10 1.06 26.03 -21.00
C VAL A 10 1.39 24.61 -21.46
N SER A 11 0.35 23.83 -21.80
CA SER A 11 0.50 22.54 -22.47
C SER A 11 0.59 22.78 -23.98
N ASP A 12 1.81 22.91 -24.48
CA ASP A 12 2.04 22.92 -25.93
C ASP A 12 1.94 21.48 -26.45
N LEU A 13 0.75 21.10 -26.90
CA LEU A 13 0.43 20.70 -28.28
C LEU A 13 -0.90 19.92 -28.28
N SER A 14 -1.88 20.55 -28.92
CA SER A 14 -3.29 20.21 -28.99
C SER A 14 -3.61 19.12 -30.02
N ASP A 15 -4.58 18.28 -29.66
CA ASP A 15 -5.28 17.31 -30.49
C ASP A 15 -6.20 18.00 -31.53
N GLU A 16 -5.63 18.67 -32.53
CA GLU A 16 -6.36 19.11 -33.71
C GLU A 16 -5.54 18.90 -34.98
N GLU A 17 -5.74 17.76 -35.65
CA GLU A 17 -5.66 17.67 -37.11
C GLU A 17 -6.51 16.48 -37.60
N VAL A 18 -7.81 16.76 -37.69
CA VAL A 18 -8.87 15.95 -38.28
C VAL A 18 -8.88 16.21 -39.80
N TYR A 19 -8.78 15.13 -40.57
CA TYR A 19 -9.17 14.93 -41.98
C TYR A 19 -8.49 15.78 -43.08
N LYS A 20 -7.56 15.14 -43.80
CA LYS A 20 -7.36 15.35 -45.24
C LYS A 20 -7.28 14.00 -45.95
N GLU A 21 -8.31 13.66 -46.72
CA GLU A 21 -8.23 12.64 -47.75
C GLU A 21 -7.12 13.02 -48.75
N SER A 22 -6.10 12.18 -48.88
CA SER A 22 -5.22 12.22 -50.04
C SER A 22 -4.66 10.82 -50.32
N ASN A 23 -4.79 10.43 -51.59
CA ASN A 23 -4.33 9.16 -52.16
C ASN A 23 -2.81 8.99 -52.06
N GLU A 24 -2.31 8.52 -50.92
CA GLU A 24 -0.89 8.14 -50.77
C GLU A 24 -0.71 6.63 -50.57
N LYS A 25 0.24 6.07 -51.34
CA LYS A 25 0.63 4.66 -51.36
C LYS A 25 0.93 4.15 -49.93
N PRO A 26 0.65 2.88 -49.61
CA PRO A 26 0.79 2.35 -48.26
C PRO A 26 2.20 2.57 -47.73
N GLN A 27 2.33 3.41 -46.70
CA GLN A 27 3.59 3.62 -45.98
C GLN A 27 4.07 2.28 -45.42
N LYS A 28 5.29 1.87 -45.78
CA LYS A 28 5.93 0.69 -45.21
C LYS A 28 5.99 0.85 -43.68
N LYS A 29 5.25 0.01 -42.94
CA LYS A 29 5.31 -0.08 -41.48
C LYS A 29 6.77 -0.08 -41.03
N LYS A 30 7.19 0.89 -40.19
CA LYS A 30 8.52 0.95 -39.59
C LYS A 30 8.85 -0.41 -38.96
N LYS A 31 9.97 -1.03 -39.36
CA LYS A 31 10.42 -2.31 -38.80
C LYS A 31 10.63 -2.16 -37.29
N ARG A 32 9.81 -2.84 -36.49
CA ARG A 32 9.95 -2.91 -35.03
C ARG A 32 11.29 -3.56 -34.68
N THR A 33 12.18 -2.83 -34.02
CA THR A 33 13.45 -3.36 -33.50
C THR A 33 13.15 -4.34 -32.38
N LYS A 34 13.48 -5.62 -32.56
CA LYS A 34 13.31 -6.65 -31.52
C LYS A 34 14.55 -6.67 -30.63
N TYR A 35 14.38 -6.36 -29.34
CA TYR A 35 15.43 -6.48 -28.34
C TYR A 35 15.47 -7.92 -27.81
N TRP A 36 16.63 -8.56 -27.91
CA TRP A 36 16.88 -9.91 -27.42
C TRP A 36 17.79 -9.83 -26.20
N VAL A 37 17.38 -10.44 -25.09
CA VAL A 37 18.20 -10.57 -23.87
C VAL A 37 18.60 -12.03 -23.73
N LYS A 38 19.90 -12.29 -23.53
CA LYS A 38 20.42 -13.64 -23.30
C LYS A 38 20.04 -14.08 -21.89
N GLU A 39 19.28 -15.16 -21.78
CA GLU A 39 18.79 -15.69 -20.49
C GLU A 39 19.70 -16.78 -19.91
N ALA A 40 19.95 -17.84 -20.67
CA ALA A 40 20.76 -18.98 -20.23
C ALA A 40 21.59 -19.54 -21.39
N VAL A 41 22.57 -20.38 -21.04
CA VAL A 41 23.33 -21.23 -21.97
C VAL A 41 23.13 -22.66 -21.49
N PHE A 42 22.79 -23.55 -22.41
CA PHE A 42 22.64 -24.98 -22.16
C PHE A 42 23.72 -25.73 -22.91
N ASP A 43 24.12 -26.90 -22.41
CA ASP A 43 25.18 -27.69 -23.02
C ASP A 43 24.70 -28.35 -24.33
N ASN A 44 23.40 -28.60 -24.45
CA ASN A 44 22.79 -29.15 -25.65
C ASN A 44 21.35 -28.65 -25.89
N ALA A 45 20.85 -28.91 -27.11
CA ALA A 45 19.51 -28.49 -27.52
C ALA A 45 18.39 -29.22 -26.76
N GLY A 46 18.60 -30.47 -26.35
CA GLY A 46 17.60 -31.25 -25.61
C GLY A 46 17.31 -30.66 -24.23
N GLU A 47 18.36 -30.22 -23.52
CA GLU A 47 18.22 -29.51 -22.24
C GLU A 47 17.51 -28.16 -22.41
N ALA A 48 17.86 -27.41 -23.45
CA ALA A 48 17.20 -26.16 -23.76
C ALA A 48 15.70 -26.36 -24.05
N GLU A 49 15.35 -27.40 -24.83
CA GLU A 49 13.95 -27.74 -25.15
C GLU A 49 13.19 -28.24 -23.91
N ALA A 50 13.81 -29.07 -23.07
CA ALA A 50 13.22 -29.54 -21.82
C ALA A 50 12.95 -28.39 -20.84
N SER A 51 13.78 -27.33 -20.85
CA SER A 51 13.60 -26.16 -19.99
C SER A 51 12.35 -25.32 -20.30
N LEU A 52 11.85 -25.39 -21.54
CA LEU A 52 10.69 -24.60 -21.98
C LEU A 52 9.38 -25.20 -21.45
N GLY A 53 9.29 -26.51 -21.27
CA GLY A 53 8.05 -27.19 -20.86
C GLY A 53 6.94 -27.12 -21.93
N ASN A 54 5.76 -27.65 -21.61
CA ASN A 54 4.69 -27.87 -22.60
C ASN A 54 3.90 -26.60 -22.98
N ALA A 55 4.13 -25.47 -22.32
CA ALA A 55 3.41 -24.22 -22.59
C ALA A 55 4.02 -23.41 -23.75
N TRP A 56 5.07 -23.91 -24.39
CA TRP A 56 5.78 -23.21 -25.44
C TRP A 56 5.76 -24.02 -26.72
N SER A 57 5.11 -23.47 -27.75
CA SER A 57 5.01 -24.09 -29.08
C SER A 57 6.10 -23.55 -30.00
N LYS A 58 6.73 -24.42 -30.80
CA LYS A 58 7.71 -23.99 -31.80
C LYS A 58 7.00 -23.15 -32.86
N HIS A 59 7.41 -21.90 -33.02
CA HIS A 59 6.80 -20.96 -33.94
C HIS A 59 7.49 -20.97 -35.32
N TYR A 60 8.80 -20.73 -35.37
CA TYR A 60 9.60 -20.90 -36.60
C TYR A 60 11.07 -21.12 -36.30
N THR A 61 11.83 -21.47 -37.32
CA THR A 61 13.29 -21.63 -37.24
C THR A 61 13.94 -20.73 -38.28
N ASN A 62 15.03 -20.06 -37.88
CA ASN A 62 15.85 -19.26 -38.78
C ASN A 62 17.27 -19.80 -38.77
N TYR A 63 17.87 -19.89 -39.95
CA TYR A 63 19.25 -20.31 -40.12
C TYR A 63 20.09 -19.08 -40.46
N SER A 64 21.15 -18.87 -39.69
CA SER A 64 22.11 -17.79 -39.90
C SER A 64 23.52 -18.36 -39.89
N GLU A 65 24.50 -17.57 -40.32
CA GLU A 65 25.92 -17.94 -40.26
C GLU A 65 26.39 -18.30 -38.83
N ILE A 66 25.71 -17.75 -37.80
CA ILE A 66 25.98 -17.98 -36.37
C ILE A 66 25.26 -19.25 -35.86
N GLY A 67 24.44 -19.90 -36.69
CA GLY A 67 23.76 -21.15 -36.37
C GLY A 67 22.23 -21.09 -36.50
N ARG A 68 21.59 -22.16 -36.00
CA ARG A 68 20.13 -22.37 -36.00
C ARG A 68 19.49 -21.64 -34.80
N LYS A 69 18.58 -20.70 -35.09
CA LYS A 69 17.74 -20.03 -34.09
C LYS A 69 16.32 -20.58 -34.15
N VAL A 70 15.81 -21.09 -33.05
CA VAL A 70 14.42 -21.58 -32.94
C VAL A 70 13.62 -20.58 -32.10
N TYR A 71 12.46 -20.18 -32.59
CA TYR A 71 11.56 -19.25 -31.94
C TYR A 71 10.36 -20.00 -31.39
N TYR A 72 9.99 -19.72 -30.14
CA TYR A 72 8.86 -20.32 -29.47
C TYR A 72 7.81 -19.25 -29.13
N ARG A 73 6.53 -19.65 -29.12
CA ARG A 73 5.40 -18.85 -28.68
C ARG A 73 4.86 -19.44 -27.38
N CYS A 74 4.57 -18.57 -26.40
CA CYS A 74 3.94 -18.99 -25.15
C CYS A 74 2.43 -19.13 -25.36
N GLU A 75 1.89 -20.30 -25.07
CA GLU A 75 0.46 -20.58 -24.98
C GLU A 75 0.01 -20.26 -23.55
N LEU A 76 -0.59 -19.09 -23.39
CA LEU A 76 -0.74 -18.45 -22.10
C LEU A 76 -1.70 -19.18 -21.15
N GLU A 77 -2.81 -19.71 -21.68
CA GLU A 77 -3.72 -20.55 -20.89
C GLU A 77 -3.03 -21.85 -20.43
N GLN A 78 -2.20 -22.44 -21.29
CA GLN A 78 -1.45 -23.66 -20.97
C GLN A 78 -0.36 -23.40 -19.93
N TRP A 79 0.30 -22.24 -20.00
CA TRP A 79 1.22 -21.77 -18.96
C TRP A 79 0.50 -21.62 -17.62
N CYS A 80 -0.71 -21.04 -17.61
CA CYS A 80 -1.49 -20.89 -16.39
C CYS A 80 -1.85 -22.26 -15.77
N LYS A 81 -2.32 -23.20 -16.59
CA LYS A 81 -2.65 -24.57 -16.16
C LYS A 81 -1.46 -25.30 -15.52
N GLN A 82 -0.26 -25.13 -16.06
CA GLN A 82 0.96 -25.76 -15.53
C GLN A 82 1.43 -25.18 -14.21
N ASN A 83 0.98 -23.97 -13.85
CA ASN A 83 1.44 -23.25 -12.68
C ASN A 83 0.34 -23.10 -11.61
N VAL A 84 -0.79 -23.84 -11.70
CA VAL A 84 -1.93 -23.68 -10.77
C VAL A 84 -1.75 -24.40 -9.43
N ASP A 85 -0.91 -25.43 -9.42
CA ASP A 85 -0.69 -26.27 -8.24
C ASP A 85 0.04 -25.49 -7.15
N ILE A 86 -0.40 -25.67 -5.91
CA ILE A 86 0.20 -25.02 -4.75
C ILE A 86 1.58 -25.65 -4.53
N PRO A 87 2.68 -24.87 -4.61
CA PRO A 87 4.00 -25.41 -4.41
C PRO A 87 4.24 -25.82 -2.95
N THR A 88 5.09 -26.84 -2.76
CA THR A 88 5.58 -27.23 -1.42
C THR A 88 6.53 -26.18 -0.83
N ASP A 89 7.32 -25.53 -1.68
CA ASP A 89 8.12 -24.37 -1.30
C ASP A 89 7.22 -23.13 -1.20
N GLU A 90 7.03 -22.62 0.02
CA GLU A 90 6.19 -21.44 0.28
C GLU A 90 6.68 -20.17 -0.42
N ASN A 91 7.94 -20.14 -0.87
CA ASN A 91 8.52 -19.03 -1.60
C ASN A 91 8.27 -19.06 -3.10
N LYS A 92 7.90 -20.23 -3.64
CA LYS A 92 7.65 -20.40 -5.06
C LYS A 92 6.29 -19.81 -5.45
N TYR A 93 6.29 -19.06 -6.54
CA TYR A 93 5.08 -18.51 -7.13
C TYR A 93 4.17 -19.63 -7.68
N PHE A 94 2.89 -19.33 -7.78
CA PHE A 94 1.91 -20.10 -8.53
C PHE A 94 0.78 -19.19 -9.02
N VAL A 95 0.02 -19.69 -9.99
CA VAL A 95 -1.19 -19.06 -10.52
C VAL A 95 -2.35 -19.40 -9.60
N VAL A 96 -2.77 -18.42 -8.82
CA VAL A 96 -3.86 -18.61 -7.86
C VAL A 96 -5.20 -18.71 -8.59
N SER A 97 -5.41 -17.84 -9.57
CA SER A 97 -6.64 -17.72 -10.34
C SER A 97 -6.33 -17.10 -11.71
N TYR A 98 -7.05 -17.52 -12.74
CA TYR A 98 -6.98 -16.91 -14.06
C TYR A 98 -8.34 -16.99 -14.77
N LYS A 99 -8.59 -16.03 -15.66
CA LYS A 99 -9.72 -15.98 -16.61
C LYS A 99 -9.16 -15.54 -17.95
N ILE A 100 -9.33 -16.34 -19.00
CA ILE A 100 -8.72 -16.08 -20.31
C ILE A 100 -9.73 -16.40 -21.39
N ILE A 101 -10.25 -15.38 -22.09
CA ILE A 101 -10.98 -15.50 -23.36
C ILE A 101 -10.61 -14.25 -24.23
N TYR A 102 -10.50 -14.36 -25.55
CA TYR A 102 -9.80 -13.43 -26.48
C TYR A 102 -10.48 -13.40 -27.88
N ASP A 103 -10.20 -12.37 -28.71
CA ASP A 103 -10.94 -11.85 -29.91
C ASP A 103 -11.44 -12.89 -30.95
N ASP A 104 -12.65 -12.83 -31.57
CA ASP A 104 -13.48 -11.78 -32.23
C ASP A 104 -12.87 -11.21 -33.54
N GLU A 105 -13.31 -11.70 -34.71
CA GLU A 105 -12.69 -11.37 -36.03
C GLU A 105 -13.40 -10.30 -36.90
N GLU A 106 -14.70 -9.93 -36.76
CA GLU A 106 -15.40 -9.21 -37.85
C GLU A 106 -16.49 -8.14 -37.58
N ASP A 107 -16.94 -7.79 -36.38
CA ASP A 107 -18.21 -7.02 -36.29
C ASP A 107 -18.09 -5.51 -35.97
N ASP A 108 -18.25 -4.72 -37.05
CA ASP A 108 -18.94 -3.42 -37.01
C ASP A 108 -20.41 -3.67 -36.60
N ASP A 109 -20.84 -3.02 -35.52
CA ASP A 109 -22.23 -2.82 -35.02
C ASP A 109 -22.91 -3.89 -34.10
N GLU A 110 -23.30 -3.37 -32.92
CA GLU A 110 -24.36 -3.78 -31.95
C GLU A 110 -24.14 -4.88 -30.86
N GLU A 111 -23.85 -4.41 -29.64
CA GLU A 111 -24.35 -4.87 -28.32
C GLU A 111 -23.97 -6.26 -27.71
N ASP A 112 -22.66 -6.51 -27.53
CA ASP A 112 -21.96 -6.92 -26.29
C ASP A 112 -22.62 -7.94 -25.29
N ILE A 113 -22.41 -9.28 -25.40
CA ILE A 113 -22.36 -10.22 -24.24
C ILE A 113 -21.53 -11.53 -24.51
N ASN A 114 -20.18 -11.48 -24.39
CA ASN A 114 -19.18 -12.57 -24.10
C ASN A 114 -17.95 -12.73 -25.05
N GLY A 115 -17.11 -11.70 -25.11
CA GLY A 115 -15.67 -11.78 -25.44
C GLY A 115 -15.07 -10.38 -25.19
N ASN A 116 -13.91 -10.10 -24.58
CA ASN A 116 -12.70 -10.86 -24.26
C ASN A 116 -12.19 -10.51 -22.86
N ILE A 117 -11.69 -11.49 -22.13
CA ILE A 117 -11.22 -11.33 -20.76
C ILE A 117 -9.88 -12.02 -20.57
N PHE A 118 -8.79 -11.28 -20.47
CA PHE A 118 -7.52 -11.84 -20.01
C PHE A 118 -7.18 -11.29 -18.62
N ARG A 119 -7.13 -12.14 -17.60
CA ARG A 119 -6.71 -11.81 -16.23
C ARG A 119 -6.00 -13.00 -15.59
N VAL A 120 -4.79 -12.82 -15.12
CA VAL A 120 -4.01 -13.86 -14.41
C VAL A 120 -3.52 -13.28 -13.10
N PHE A 121 -3.76 -13.96 -11.98
CA PHE A 121 -3.25 -13.57 -10.66
C PHE A 121 -2.17 -14.53 -10.17
N LEU A 122 -1.00 -13.97 -9.85
CA LEU A 122 0.17 -14.67 -9.34
C LEU A 122 0.41 -14.32 -7.87
N SER A 123 0.74 -15.33 -7.07
CA SER A 123 1.10 -15.17 -5.66
C SER A 123 2.00 -16.33 -5.19
N SER A 124 2.37 -16.33 -3.91
CA SER A 124 3.00 -17.45 -3.20
C SER A 124 2.24 -17.75 -1.92
N VAL A 125 2.45 -18.94 -1.34
CA VAL A 125 1.81 -19.33 -0.06
C VAL A 125 2.17 -18.32 1.04
N ARG A 126 3.44 -17.89 1.09
CA ARG A 126 3.90 -16.93 2.11
C ARG A 126 3.27 -15.55 1.97
N LEU A 127 3.09 -15.05 0.74
CA LEU A 127 2.42 -13.75 0.52
C LEU A 127 0.92 -13.83 0.88
N LEU A 128 0.25 -14.93 0.56
CA LEU A 128 -1.15 -15.16 0.96
C LEU A 128 -1.31 -15.31 2.48
N ASN A 129 -0.34 -15.89 3.18
CA ASN A 129 -0.35 -15.93 4.65
C ASN A 129 -0.41 -14.52 5.26
N ILE A 130 0.23 -13.52 4.65
CA ILE A 130 0.14 -12.12 5.10
C ILE A 130 -1.28 -11.58 4.88
N ALA A 131 -1.91 -11.88 3.74
CA ALA A 131 -3.30 -11.49 3.49
C ALA A 131 -4.25 -12.01 4.59
N SER A 132 -4.01 -13.21 5.12
CA SER A 132 -4.86 -13.81 6.17
C SER A 132 -4.88 -13.06 7.51
N ILE A 133 -3.83 -12.28 7.79
CA ILE A 133 -3.69 -11.48 9.03
C ILE A 133 -3.88 -9.98 8.81
N SER A 134 -4.21 -9.57 7.58
CA SER A 134 -4.30 -8.17 7.19
C SER A 134 -5.66 -7.57 7.57
N SER A 135 -5.65 -6.34 8.08
CA SER A 135 -6.86 -5.61 8.48
C SER A 135 -7.43 -4.69 7.39
N HIS A 136 -6.62 -4.36 6.39
CA HIS A 136 -6.92 -3.45 5.29
C HIS A 136 -6.15 -3.88 4.04
N VAL A 137 -6.59 -3.38 2.89
CA VAL A 137 -6.02 -3.72 1.58
C VAL A 137 -5.63 -2.46 0.84
N HIS A 138 -4.53 -2.53 0.10
CA HIS A 138 -4.19 -1.56 -0.92
C HIS A 138 -4.27 -2.22 -2.29
N ALA A 139 -4.74 -1.48 -3.29
CA ALA A 139 -4.74 -1.91 -4.67
C ALA A 139 -4.43 -0.71 -5.59
N ASP A 140 -3.63 -0.94 -6.62
CA ASP A 140 -3.26 0.06 -7.62
C ASP A 140 -2.82 -0.62 -8.92
N ALA A 141 -2.89 0.10 -10.03
CA ALA A 141 -2.43 -0.36 -11.33
C ALA A 141 -1.07 0.25 -11.67
N THR A 142 -0.20 -0.55 -12.28
CA THR A 142 1.08 -0.10 -12.81
C THR A 142 1.21 -0.41 -14.29
N TYR A 143 1.78 0.55 -15.01
CA TYR A 143 1.85 0.60 -16.46
C TYR A 143 3.28 0.66 -16.98
N LYS A 144 3.42 0.56 -18.31
CA LYS A 144 4.71 0.62 -19.04
C LYS A 144 5.66 -0.53 -18.69
N LEU A 145 5.11 -1.68 -18.29
CA LEU A 145 5.85 -2.92 -18.05
C LEU A 145 5.78 -3.89 -19.24
N ILE A 146 4.66 -3.86 -19.97
CA ILE A 146 4.37 -4.78 -21.07
C ILE A 146 4.25 -4.01 -22.38
N TRP A 147 4.81 -4.53 -23.48
CA TRP A 147 4.78 -3.89 -24.80
C TRP A 147 3.35 -3.68 -25.33
N GLN A 148 2.48 -4.65 -25.07
CA GLN A 148 1.05 -4.62 -25.43
C GLN A 148 0.25 -3.59 -24.63
N GLY A 149 0.84 -2.96 -23.60
CA GLY A 149 0.17 -1.93 -22.81
C GLY A 149 -0.72 -2.47 -21.68
N PHE A 150 -0.79 -3.79 -21.50
CA PHE A 150 -1.58 -4.41 -20.44
C PHE A 150 -1.23 -3.88 -19.04
N PRO A 151 -2.23 -3.45 -18.24
CA PRO A 151 -2.01 -3.07 -16.87
C PRO A 151 -1.61 -4.26 -16.00
N VAL A 152 -0.75 -3.98 -15.03
CA VAL A 152 -0.42 -4.93 -13.97
C VAL A 152 -0.97 -4.36 -12.67
N LEU A 153 -1.95 -5.03 -12.07
CA LEU A 153 -2.52 -4.64 -10.80
C LEU A 153 -1.69 -5.23 -9.66
N VAL A 154 -1.41 -4.40 -8.67
CA VAL A 154 -0.67 -4.78 -7.47
C VAL A 154 -1.63 -4.69 -6.29
N ILE A 155 -1.65 -5.74 -5.46
CA ILE A 155 -2.48 -5.80 -4.26
C ILE A 155 -1.61 -6.15 -3.05
N GLY A 156 -1.94 -5.59 -1.89
CA GLY A 156 -1.23 -5.88 -0.65
C GLY A 156 -1.81 -5.14 0.54
N THR A 157 -0.99 -4.93 1.57
CA THR A 157 -1.35 -4.17 2.77
C THR A 157 -0.14 -3.40 3.30
N THR A 158 -0.31 -2.62 4.36
CA THR A 158 0.81 -2.08 5.13
C THR A 158 0.78 -2.56 6.58
N ASP A 159 1.96 -2.64 7.20
CA ASP A 159 2.08 -2.99 8.61
C ASP A 159 2.15 -1.74 9.53
N LEU A 160 2.33 -1.94 10.84
CA LEU A 160 2.43 -0.82 11.79
C LEU A 160 3.74 -0.01 11.69
N LYS A 161 4.70 -0.45 10.86
CA LYS A 161 5.87 0.34 10.46
C LYS A 161 5.66 1.04 9.11
N LYS A 162 4.47 0.93 8.53
CA LYS A 162 4.09 1.47 7.21
C LYS A 162 4.89 0.85 6.06
N VAL A 163 5.43 -0.35 6.27
CA VAL A 163 6.06 -1.12 5.20
C VAL A 163 4.98 -1.80 4.40
N PHE A 164 5.08 -1.74 3.06
CA PHE A 164 4.15 -2.42 2.17
C PHE A 164 4.47 -3.91 2.05
N HIS A 165 3.42 -4.72 2.13
CA HIS A 165 3.47 -6.18 2.00
C HIS A 165 2.53 -6.60 0.86
N PRO A 166 3.06 -6.95 -0.32
CA PRO A 166 2.25 -7.40 -1.45
C PRO A 166 1.64 -8.77 -1.16
N PHE A 167 0.43 -8.99 -1.65
CA PHE A 167 -0.15 -10.33 -1.73
C PHE A 167 0.09 -10.96 -3.09
N GLY A 168 0.23 -10.16 -4.16
CA GLY A 168 0.45 -10.68 -5.50
C GLY A 168 0.32 -9.64 -6.59
N LEU A 169 0.37 -10.12 -7.84
CA LEU A 169 0.24 -9.33 -9.06
C LEU A 169 -0.86 -9.91 -9.94
N ALA A 170 -1.74 -9.08 -10.49
CA ALA A 170 -2.62 -9.47 -11.58
C ALA A 170 -2.17 -8.83 -12.89
N ILE A 171 -2.14 -9.59 -13.97
CA ILE A 171 -1.94 -9.07 -15.33
C ILE A 171 -3.28 -9.11 -16.02
N CYS A 172 -3.79 -7.94 -16.42
CA CYS A 172 -5.15 -7.79 -16.92
C CYS A 172 -5.14 -7.18 -18.32
N SER A 173 -6.18 -7.44 -19.11
CA SER A 173 -6.38 -6.76 -20.39
C SER A 173 -6.70 -5.28 -20.20
N ASN A 174 -7.44 -4.94 -19.13
CA ASN A 174 -7.95 -3.60 -18.84
C ASN A 174 -7.78 -3.22 -17.35
N GLU A 175 -8.11 -1.98 -17.00
CA GLU A 175 -8.14 -1.47 -15.62
C GLU A 175 -9.57 -1.06 -15.21
N GLN A 176 -10.54 -1.96 -15.40
CA GLN A 176 -11.94 -1.73 -15.08
C GLN A 176 -12.32 -2.30 -13.71
N THR A 177 -13.52 -1.96 -13.24
CA THR A 177 -14.15 -2.49 -12.02
C THR A 177 -14.05 -4.02 -11.91
N LYS A 178 -14.27 -4.73 -13.03
CA LYS A 178 -14.21 -6.20 -13.09
C LYS A 178 -12.78 -6.75 -12.89
N ASP A 179 -11.74 -5.98 -13.23
CA ASP A 179 -10.32 -6.33 -12.99
C ASP A 179 -9.98 -6.23 -11.50
N PHE A 180 -10.44 -5.17 -10.83
CA PHE A 180 -10.25 -5.03 -9.39
C PHE A 180 -11.08 -6.04 -8.59
N GLU A 181 -12.33 -6.32 -9.01
CA GLU A 181 -13.11 -7.41 -8.42
C GLU A 181 -12.40 -8.76 -8.58
N PHE A 182 -11.79 -9.03 -9.74
CA PHE A 182 -11.02 -10.24 -9.98
C PHE A 182 -9.83 -10.37 -9.02
N ILE A 183 -9.01 -9.33 -8.82
CA ILE A 183 -7.85 -9.42 -7.93
C ILE A 183 -8.27 -9.60 -6.46
N PHE A 184 -9.35 -8.94 -5.99
CA PHE A 184 -9.88 -9.13 -4.64
C PHE A 184 -10.41 -10.55 -4.43
N ASN A 185 -11.18 -11.09 -5.39
CA ASN A 185 -11.66 -12.47 -5.35
C ASN A 185 -10.51 -13.48 -5.43
N SER A 186 -9.48 -13.19 -6.22
CA SER A 186 -8.34 -14.09 -6.36
C SER A 186 -7.55 -14.24 -5.06
N VAL A 187 -7.47 -13.19 -4.23
CA VAL A 187 -6.91 -13.30 -2.88
C VAL A 187 -7.77 -14.22 -2.00
N GLN A 188 -9.10 -14.13 -2.05
CA GLN A 188 -9.98 -15.04 -1.29
C GLN A 188 -9.79 -16.50 -1.73
N ILE A 189 -9.79 -16.76 -3.03
CA ILE A 189 -9.53 -18.09 -3.60
C ILE A 189 -8.16 -18.61 -3.12
N GLY A 190 -7.14 -17.75 -3.12
CA GLY A 190 -5.82 -18.09 -2.59
C GLY A 190 -5.87 -18.52 -1.14
N LEU A 191 -6.56 -17.76 -0.28
CA LEU A 191 -6.72 -18.06 1.15
C LEU A 191 -7.48 -19.36 1.40
N GLU A 192 -8.53 -19.63 0.64
CA GLU A 192 -9.27 -20.90 0.69
C GLU A 192 -8.37 -22.08 0.30
N LYS A 193 -7.64 -21.94 -0.81
CA LYS A 193 -6.69 -22.96 -1.30
C LYS A 193 -5.64 -23.34 -0.24
N ILE A 194 -5.17 -22.39 0.56
CA ILE A 194 -4.19 -22.63 1.63
C ILE A 194 -4.84 -22.88 3.01
N ASN A 195 -6.16 -23.09 3.07
CA ASN A 195 -6.94 -23.33 4.29
C ASN A 195 -6.72 -22.27 5.39
N LYS A 196 -6.73 -20.99 5.00
CA LYS A 196 -6.62 -19.84 5.91
C LYS A 196 -7.93 -19.08 6.03
N ASN A 197 -8.00 -18.25 7.06
CA ASN A 197 -9.12 -17.34 7.25
C ASN A 197 -9.24 -16.39 6.07
N LEU A 198 -10.48 -16.24 5.56
CA LEU A 198 -10.81 -15.28 4.53
C LEU A 198 -10.50 -13.85 4.99
N LEU A 199 -9.95 -13.07 4.06
CA LEU A 199 -9.60 -11.68 4.30
C LEU A 199 -10.89 -10.86 4.45
N LYS A 200 -11.03 -10.16 5.58
CA LYS A 200 -12.19 -9.31 5.91
C LYS A 200 -11.70 -7.88 6.18
N PRO A 201 -11.34 -7.12 5.14
CA PRO A 201 -10.71 -5.83 5.30
C PRO A 201 -11.73 -4.79 5.76
N SER A 202 -11.35 -4.08 6.80
CA SER A 202 -12.11 -2.95 7.34
C SER A 202 -11.99 -1.71 6.47
N ALA A 203 -10.87 -1.55 5.76
CA ALA A 203 -10.60 -0.41 4.88
C ALA A 203 -9.92 -0.82 3.54
N LEU A 204 -10.12 0.01 2.52
CA LEU A 204 -9.41 0.00 1.24
C LEU A 204 -8.59 1.29 1.14
N ILE A 205 -7.32 1.17 0.75
CA ILE A 205 -6.42 2.28 0.47
C ILE A 205 -6.04 2.25 -1.01
N SER A 206 -6.45 3.26 -1.76
CA SER A 206 -6.20 3.36 -3.19
C SER A 206 -6.16 4.83 -3.61
N ASP A 207 -5.78 5.07 -4.85
CA ASP A 207 -6.07 6.35 -5.49
C ASP A 207 -7.58 6.56 -5.63
N VAL A 208 -7.95 7.81 -5.94
CA VAL A 208 -9.33 8.24 -6.20
C VAL A 208 -9.78 7.75 -7.58
N ALA A 209 -9.74 6.43 -7.80
CA ALA A 209 -10.17 5.77 -9.01
C ALA A 209 -11.48 5.01 -8.75
N ASP A 210 -12.53 5.36 -9.48
CA ASP A 210 -13.86 4.77 -9.32
C ASP A 210 -13.87 3.26 -9.59
N SER A 211 -13.04 2.78 -10.51
CA SER A 211 -12.89 1.35 -10.83
C SER A 211 -12.46 0.53 -9.61
N ILE A 212 -11.51 1.02 -8.81
CA ILE A 212 -11.01 0.34 -7.60
C ILE A 212 -12.10 0.33 -6.52
N LYS A 213 -12.71 1.49 -6.29
CA LYS A 213 -13.75 1.68 -5.28
C LYS A 213 -14.96 0.79 -5.58
N ASN A 214 -15.43 0.80 -6.82
CA ASN A 214 -16.56 0.00 -7.26
C ASN A 214 -16.23 -1.51 -7.21
N GLY A 215 -15.01 -1.90 -7.59
CA GLY A 215 -14.58 -3.30 -7.53
C GLY A 215 -14.58 -3.84 -6.10
N PHE A 216 -14.11 -3.04 -5.14
CA PHE A 216 -14.13 -3.40 -3.72
C PHE A 216 -15.54 -3.43 -3.12
N LYS A 217 -16.41 -2.48 -3.53
CA LYS A 217 -17.81 -2.44 -3.11
C LYS A 217 -18.56 -3.70 -3.57
N ASN A 218 -18.45 -4.04 -4.85
CA ASN A 218 -19.05 -5.26 -5.42
C ASN A 218 -18.54 -6.50 -4.70
N TRP A 219 -17.23 -6.59 -4.49
CA TRP A 219 -16.61 -7.68 -3.72
C TRP A 219 -17.18 -7.81 -2.30
N LYS A 220 -17.34 -6.71 -1.55
CA LYS A 220 -17.96 -6.74 -0.21
C LYS A 220 -19.43 -7.12 -0.23
N MET A 221 -20.19 -6.62 -1.21
CA MET A 221 -21.63 -6.87 -1.32
C MET A 221 -21.93 -8.33 -1.66
N ASN A 222 -21.17 -8.92 -2.59
CA ASN A 222 -21.32 -10.32 -3.00
C ASN A 222 -21.05 -11.30 -1.84
N ASN A 223 -20.34 -10.86 -0.79
CA ASN A 223 -19.96 -11.67 0.38
C ASN A 223 -20.82 -11.42 1.65
N ARG A 224 -21.91 -10.64 1.59
CA ARG A 224 -22.84 -10.43 2.73
C ARG A 224 -24.19 -11.12 2.49
N GLN A 225 -24.78 -11.74 3.53
CA GLN A 225 -26.13 -12.30 3.46
C GLN A 225 -27.15 -11.23 3.06
N LYS A 226 -27.94 -11.54 2.03
CA LYS A 226 -28.77 -10.60 1.27
C LYS A 226 -29.99 -10.12 2.07
N ASN A 227 -30.11 -8.80 2.23
CA ASN A 227 -31.38 -8.13 2.53
C ASN A 227 -31.46 -6.88 1.66
N GLN A 228 -32.25 -6.95 0.58
CA GLN A 228 -32.22 -6.01 -0.55
C GLN A 228 -32.56 -4.56 -0.17
N SER A 229 -33.52 -4.36 0.74
CA SER A 229 -33.92 -3.02 1.20
C SER A 229 -32.88 -2.32 2.08
N ILE A 230 -32.13 -3.09 2.88
CA ILE A 230 -31.01 -2.57 3.68
C ILE A 230 -29.84 -2.21 2.77
N ILE A 231 -29.62 -2.98 1.71
CA ILE A 231 -28.56 -2.73 0.72
C ILE A 231 -28.82 -1.42 -0.03
N GLU A 232 -30.06 -1.18 -0.48
CA GLU A 232 -30.43 0.04 -1.20
C GLU A 232 -30.31 1.29 -0.31
N PHE A 233 -30.76 1.22 0.94
CA PHE A 233 -30.60 2.31 1.90
C PHE A 233 -29.13 2.59 2.24
N LEU A 234 -28.33 1.55 2.50
CA LEU A 234 -26.90 1.71 2.76
C LEU A 234 -26.15 2.26 1.55
N ASN A 235 -26.55 1.89 0.33
CA ASN A 235 -25.96 2.43 -0.89
C ASN A 235 -26.27 3.92 -1.07
N TYR A 236 -27.52 4.32 -0.85
CA TYR A 236 -27.91 5.73 -0.86
C TYR A 236 -27.15 6.53 0.20
N PHE A 237 -27.13 6.04 1.45
CA PHE A 237 -26.50 6.73 2.56
C PHE A 237 -24.98 6.84 2.38
N ASP A 238 -24.34 5.77 1.90
CA ASP A 238 -22.91 5.77 1.57
C ASP A 238 -22.60 6.77 0.46
N ASN A 239 -23.34 6.75 -0.64
CA ASN A 239 -23.12 7.63 -1.78
C ASN A 239 -23.33 9.12 -1.44
N GLU A 240 -24.41 9.46 -0.72
CA GLU A 240 -24.75 10.86 -0.41
C GLU A 240 -23.90 11.44 0.73
N TRP A 241 -23.70 10.67 1.80
CA TRP A 241 -23.20 11.23 3.07
C TRP A 241 -21.79 10.76 3.44
N ILE A 242 -21.36 9.58 3.00
CA ILE A 242 -20.04 9.02 3.35
C ILE A 242 -19.03 9.25 2.23
N GLN A 243 -19.42 9.10 0.97
CA GLN A 243 -18.49 9.18 -0.16
C GLN A 243 -18.14 10.61 -0.58
N THR A 244 -19.06 11.56 -0.42
CA THR A 244 -18.85 12.97 -0.80
C THR A 244 -17.81 13.67 0.10
N ASN A 245 -17.57 13.17 1.32
CA ASN A 245 -16.59 13.70 2.28
C ASN A 245 -15.94 12.60 3.15
N GLY A 246 -15.61 11.45 2.56
CA GLY A 246 -15.06 10.30 3.27
C GLY A 246 -13.54 10.34 3.41
N GLY A 247 -12.99 9.89 4.55
CA GLY A 247 -11.55 9.62 4.67
C GLY A 247 -10.62 10.82 4.90
N TRP A 248 -11.11 12.07 4.92
CA TRP A 248 -10.27 13.25 5.19
C TRP A 248 -9.67 13.26 6.61
N TYR A 249 -10.32 12.59 7.55
CA TYR A 249 -9.91 12.55 8.95
C TYR A 249 -9.20 11.24 9.29
N GLU A 250 -7.91 11.33 9.64
CA GLU A 250 -7.08 10.19 10.08
C GLU A 250 -7.71 9.34 11.20
N GLY A 251 -8.54 9.95 12.07
CA GLY A 251 -9.20 9.23 13.15
C GLY A 251 -10.40 8.38 12.74
N ILE A 252 -10.80 8.39 11.46
CA ILE A 252 -11.90 7.55 10.96
C ILE A 252 -11.57 6.06 11.04
N GLN A 253 -10.30 5.71 10.83
CA GLN A 253 -9.82 4.33 10.81
C GLN A 253 -8.40 4.27 11.38
N LEU A 254 -8.30 3.88 12.65
CA LEU A 254 -6.99 3.70 13.31
C LEU A 254 -6.24 2.50 12.73
N TYR A 255 -4.90 2.58 12.73
CA TYR A 255 -4.00 1.51 12.27
C TYR A 255 -4.10 1.22 10.76
N THR A 256 -4.56 2.19 9.98
CA THR A 256 -4.58 2.14 8.52
C THR A 256 -3.97 3.44 7.99
N PRO A 257 -3.05 3.40 7.01
CA PRO A 257 -2.44 4.60 6.49
C PRO A 257 -3.45 5.44 5.70
N SER A 258 -3.26 6.75 5.69
CA SER A 258 -4.09 7.69 4.93
C SER A 258 -3.69 7.85 3.46
N THR A 259 -2.54 7.30 3.06
CA THR A 259 -1.97 7.47 1.71
C THR A 259 -1.51 6.14 1.15
N ASN A 260 -1.59 5.98 -0.18
CA ASN A 260 -1.07 4.84 -0.93
C ASN A 260 0.44 4.90 -1.22
N ASN A 261 1.19 5.89 -0.72
CA ASN A 261 2.63 6.09 -0.98
C ASN A 261 3.50 4.82 -0.89
N ALA A 262 3.20 3.91 0.04
CA ALA A 262 3.96 2.67 0.19
C ALA A 262 3.77 1.71 -0.99
N LEU A 263 2.55 1.69 -1.58
CA LEU A 263 2.23 0.97 -2.80
C LEU A 263 2.86 1.66 -4.02
N GLU A 264 2.79 3.00 -4.12
CA GLU A 264 3.47 3.74 -5.20
C GLU A 264 4.99 3.49 -5.21
N ALA A 265 5.62 3.47 -4.04
CA ALA A 265 7.03 3.13 -3.90
C ALA A 265 7.32 1.70 -4.38
N THR A 266 6.40 0.77 -4.13
CA THR A 266 6.51 -0.62 -4.63
C THR A 266 6.33 -0.68 -6.14
N ASN A 267 5.40 0.09 -6.72
CA ASN A 267 5.23 0.23 -8.17
C ASN A 267 6.50 0.80 -8.83
N LYS A 268 7.20 1.68 -8.15
CA LYS A 268 8.51 2.17 -8.58
C LYS A 268 9.58 1.07 -8.55
N VAL A 269 9.65 0.25 -7.49
CA VAL A 269 10.58 -0.88 -7.41
C VAL A 269 10.32 -1.91 -8.53
N ILE A 270 9.06 -2.21 -8.84
CA ILE A 270 8.72 -3.09 -9.98
C ILE A 270 9.30 -2.55 -11.29
N LYS A 271 9.19 -1.23 -11.51
CA LYS A 271 9.74 -0.57 -12.70
C LYS A 271 11.26 -0.52 -12.68
N ASP A 272 11.87 -0.11 -11.59
CA ASP A 272 13.31 0.16 -11.51
C ASP A 272 14.12 -1.14 -11.43
N ASP A 273 13.71 -2.08 -10.59
CA ASP A 273 14.48 -3.29 -10.27
C ASP A 273 13.89 -4.53 -10.94
N GLY A 274 12.56 -4.56 -11.15
CA GLY A 274 11.89 -5.69 -11.77
C GLY A 274 12.04 -5.71 -13.29
N THR A 275 11.74 -4.57 -13.95
CA THR A 275 11.81 -4.46 -15.42
C THR A 275 12.92 -3.57 -15.93
N PHE A 276 13.71 -2.94 -15.06
CA PHE A 276 14.75 -1.97 -15.44
C PHE A 276 14.22 -0.83 -16.33
N ARG A 277 12.95 -0.46 -16.11
CA ARG A 277 12.14 0.49 -16.90
C ARG A 277 11.98 0.09 -18.38
N GLU A 278 12.30 -1.14 -18.72
CA GLU A 278 12.05 -1.71 -20.03
C GLU A 278 10.63 -2.29 -20.11
N ARG A 279 10.10 -2.29 -21.34
CA ARG A 279 8.86 -3.00 -21.65
C ARG A 279 9.21 -4.40 -22.12
N HIS A 280 8.49 -5.40 -21.62
CA HIS A 280 8.65 -6.79 -22.02
C HIS A 280 7.46 -7.28 -22.83
N VAL A 281 7.69 -8.23 -23.73
CA VAL A 281 6.58 -8.98 -24.33
C VAL A 281 5.91 -9.79 -23.23
N LEU A 282 4.58 -9.99 -23.30
CA LEU A 282 3.80 -10.63 -22.24
C LEU A 282 4.44 -11.94 -21.71
N SER A 283 4.87 -12.82 -22.60
CA SER A 283 5.51 -14.09 -22.21
C SER A 283 6.79 -13.91 -21.38
N ARG A 284 7.62 -12.91 -21.70
CA ARG A 284 8.80 -12.55 -20.92
C ARG A 284 8.39 -11.91 -19.60
N PHE A 285 7.36 -11.07 -19.62
CA PHE A 285 6.87 -10.43 -18.41
C PHE A 285 6.33 -11.43 -17.39
N LEU A 286 5.75 -12.56 -17.82
CA LEU A 286 5.34 -13.63 -16.89
C LEU A 286 6.53 -14.17 -16.09
N VAL A 287 7.67 -14.40 -16.74
CA VAL A 287 8.91 -14.82 -16.06
C VAL A 287 9.39 -13.75 -15.08
N VAL A 288 9.34 -12.47 -15.49
CA VAL A 288 9.71 -11.35 -14.61
C VAL A 288 8.77 -11.25 -13.41
N ALA A 289 7.46 -11.35 -13.61
CA ALA A 289 6.45 -11.33 -12.56
C ALA A 289 6.64 -12.49 -11.58
N SER A 290 6.88 -13.70 -12.08
CA SER A 290 7.24 -14.88 -11.27
C SER A 290 8.47 -14.63 -10.39
N ASN A 291 9.52 -14.02 -10.94
CA ASN A 291 10.72 -13.66 -10.18
C ASN A 291 10.43 -12.58 -9.12
N ILE A 292 9.62 -11.58 -9.45
CA ILE A 292 9.19 -10.54 -8.50
C ILE A 292 8.45 -11.18 -7.32
N ILE A 293 7.48 -12.07 -7.58
CA ILE A 293 6.72 -12.78 -6.54
C ILE A 293 7.66 -13.62 -5.67
N ASN A 294 8.56 -14.39 -6.27
CA ASN A 294 9.53 -15.19 -5.52
C ASN A 294 10.41 -14.32 -4.62
N ASN A 295 10.96 -13.23 -5.16
CA ASN A 295 11.82 -12.31 -4.40
C ASN A 295 11.04 -11.67 -3.24
N TRP A 296 9.83 -11.19 -3.48
CA TRP A 296 8.98 -10.67 -2.40
C TRP A 296 8.71 -11.74 -1.34
N SER A 297 8.50 -12.99 -1.74
CA SER A 297 8.32 -14.09 -0.81
C SER A 297 9.56 -14.33 0.03
N ILE A 298 10.74 -14.46 -0.59
CA ILE A 298 12.03 -14.70 0.08
C ILE A 298 12.38 -13.57 1.04
N GLU A 299 12.12 -12.32 0.65
CA GLU A 299 12.31 -11.17 1.54
C GLU A 299 11.47 -11.26 2.81
N ARG A 300 10.36 -12.01 2.82
CA ARG A 300 9.46 -12.20 3.97
C ARG A 300 9.67 -13.54 4.66
N ASP A 301 10.66 -14.31 4.22
CA ASP A 301 11.05 -15.56 4.85
C ASP A 301 11.74 -15.25 6.20
N PRO A 302 11.30 -15.83 7.32
CA PRO A 302 11.95 -15.66 8.62
C PRO A 302 13.41 -16.11 8.66
N SER A 303 13.82 -17.00 7.75
CA SER A 303 15.22 -17.46 7.62
C SER A 303 16.12 -16.47 6.86
N SER A 304 15.54 -15.46 6.20
CA SER A 304 16.29 -14.46 5.45
C SER A 304 16.99 -13.44 6.36
N ILE A 305 18.26 -13.13 6.06
CA ILE A 305 19.08 -12.18 6.84
C ILE A 305 18.42 -10.80 6.92
N ASN A 306 17.84 -10.33 5.82
CA ASN A 306 17.18 -9.02 5.71
C ASN A 306 15.66 -9.16 5.67
N THR A 307 15.11 -10.04 6.51
CA THR A 307 13.69 -10.35 6.50
C THR A 307 12.80 -9.14 6.79
N LYS A 308 11.81 -8.93 5.92
CA LYS A 308 10.75 -7.94 6.01
C LYS A 308 9.55 -8.54 6.74
N LEU A 309 9.72 -8.82 8.04
CA LEU A 309 8.64 -9.34 8.87
C LEU A 309 7.48 -8.35 8.97
N PHE A 310 6.26 -8.87 9.00
CA PHE A 310 5.05 -8.07 9.19
C PHE A 310 5.02 -7.47 10.60
N ALA A 311 5.19 -6.15 10.72
CA ALA A 311 5.25 -5.50 12.02
C ALA A 311 3.87 -5.33 12.66
N THR A 312 3.65 -6.01 13.79
CA THR A 312 2.43 -5.90 14.61
C THR A 312 2.53 -4.83 15.70
N GLU A 313 3.67 -4.12 15.78
CA GLU A 313 3.90 -3.02 16.70
C GLU A 313 4.55 -1.81 15.99
N PRO A 314 4.21 -0.56 16.38
CA PRO A 314 4.86 0.62 15.87
C PRO A 314 6.30 0.74 16.39
N THR A 315 7.18 1.34 15.59
CA THR A 315 8.57 1.58 16.01
C THR A 315 8.67 2.81 16.91
N ILE A 316 9.33 2.66 18.07
CA ILE A 316 9.59 3.77 18.98
C ILE A 316 11.04 4.21 18.84
N CYS A 317 11.27 5.28 18.06
CA CYS A 317 12.60 5.84 17.88
C CYS A 317 13.09 6.58 19.14
N LEU A 318 14.41 6.76 19.25
CA LEU A 318 15.03 7.44 20.40
C LEU A 318 14.47 8.86 20.60
N ASN A 319 14.26 9.61 19.52
CA ASN A 319 13.67 10.95 19.59
C ASN A 319 12.26 10.95 20.24
N LEU A 320 11.44 9.96 19.90
CA LEU A 320 10.12 9.81 20.49
C LEU A 320 10.24 9.46 21.98
N TRP A 321 11.17 8.57 22.37
CA TRP A 321 11.45 8.31 23.78
C TRP A 321 11.86 9.57 24.56
N THR A 322 12.77 10.38 24.00
CA THR A 322 13.26 11.61 24.63
C THR A 322 12.13 12.63 24.84
N THR A 323 11.36 12.90 23.78
CA THR A 323 10.23 13.85 23.86
C THR A 323 9.12 13.36 24.79
N SER A 324 8.88 12.05 24.87
CA SER A 324 7.94 11.44 25.82
C SER A 324 8.41 11.56 27.27
N TYR A 325 9.71 11.37 27.52
CA TYR A 325 10.29 11.51 28.85
C TYR A 325 10.25 12.96 29.33
N GLN A 326 10.59 13.92 28.47
CA GLN A 326 10.43 15.35 28.76
C GLN A 326 8.98 15.70 29.05
N TRP A 327 8.03 15.19 28.24
CA TRP A 327 6.61 15.40 28.47
C TRP A 327 6.15 14.81 29.81
N ALA A 328 6.61 13.60 30.16
CA ALA A 328 6.28 12.94 31.41
C ALA A 328 6.74 13.76 32.64
N LYS A 329 7.86 14.46 32.52
CA LYS A 329 8.40 15.37 33.55
C LYS A 329 7.72 16.75 33.59
N SER A 330 6.91 17.11 32.60
CA SER A 330 6.28 18.43 32.57
C SER A 330 5.24 18.58 33.68
N SER A 331 4.93 19.82 34.06
CA SER A 331 3.89 20.19 35.04
C SER A 331 2.45 19.97 34.54
N LYS A 332 2.25 19.45 33.31
CA LYS A 332 0.91 19.25 32.75
C LYS A 332 0.07 18.31 33.63
N ASN A 333 -1.04 18.85 34.12
CA ASN A 333 -2.05 18.14 34.88
C ASN A 333 -2.86 17.22 33.96
N VAL A 334 -3.16 16.02 34.48
CA VAL A 334 -3.89 14.98 33.75
C VAL A 334 -5.10 14.58 34.59
N ILE A 335 -6.28 14.62 33.99
CA ILE A 335 -7.50 14.14 34.64
C ILE A 335 -7.71 12.69 34.24
N CYS A 336 -7.87 11.80 35.23
CA CYS A 336 -8.11 10.38 35.01
C CYS A 336 -9.58 10.04 35.29
N ILE A 337 -10.22 9.36 34.35
CA ILE A 337 -11.51 8.70 34.55
C ILE A 337 -11.26 7.20 34.42
N LYS A 338 -11.46 6.49 35.53
CA LYS A 338 -11.30 5.04 35.58
C LYS A 338 -12.57 4.35 35.10
N ASN A 339 -12.41 3.29 34.33
CA ASN A 339 -13.47 2.34 34.02
C ASN A 339 -12.95 0.91 34.24
N ASP A 340 -13.85 -0.05 34.31
CA ASP A 340 -13.51 -1.46 34.55
C ASP A 340 -12.60 -2.02 33.45
N VAL A 341 -12.81 -1.60 32.20
CA VAL A 341 -12.07 -2.11 31.03
C VAL A 341 -10.82 -1.27 30.71
N SER A 342 -10.92 0.05 30.82
CA SER A 342 -9.85 0.98 30.43
C SER A 342 -9.89 2.27 31.24
N ASN A 343 -8.70 2.80 31.51
CA ASN A 343 -8.54 4.13 32.10
C ASN A 343 -8.35 5.17 30.99
N LYS A 344 -9.11 6.27 31.10
CA LYS A 344 -9.02 7.41 30.19
C LYS A 344 -8.32 8.58 30.87
N TYR A 345 -7.29 9.09 30.22
CA TYR A 345 -6.45 10.18 30.69
C TYR A 345 -6.59 11.38 29.76
N TYR A 346 -7.10 12.48 30.28
CA TYR A 346 -7.33 13.71 29.53
C TYR A 346 -6.19 14.69 29.77
N ILE A 347 -5.62 15.18 28.67
CA ILE A 347 -4.37 15.96 28.64
C ILE A 347 -4.64 17.27 27.88
N PRO A 348 -4.25 18.43 28.42
CA PRO A 348 -4.40 19.70 27.72
C PRO A 348 -3.46 19.78 26.51
N ALA A 349 -4.00 20.20 25.36
CA ALA A 349 -3.22 20.44 24.15
C ALA A 349 -2.34 21.70 24.26
N GLY A 350 -1.40 21.84 23.33
CA GLY A 350 -0.52 23.01 23.25
C GLY A 350 0.25 23.28 24.55
N ASN A 351 0.29 24.56 24.95
CA ASN A 351 1.02 25.04 26.13
C ASN A 351 0.18 25.08 27.41
N LEU A 352 -1.11 24.75 27.35
CA LEU A 352 -1.98 24.75 28.53
C LEU A 352 -1.52 23.72 29.56
N GLU A 353 -1.46 24.09 30.84
CA GLU A 353 -1.00 23.21 31.90
C GLU A 353 -2.10 22.35 32.52
N SER A 354 -3.36 22.77 32.44
CA SER A 354 -4.50 22.07 33.05
C SER A 354 -5.76 22.16 32.18
N ILE A 355 -6.73 21.29 32.47
CA ILE A 355 -8.08 21.30 31.91
C ILE A 355 -9.04 21.57 33.07
N SER A 356 -10.04 22.43 32.88
CA SER A 356 -11.10 22.61 33.87
C SER A 356 -12.10 21.45 33.83
N GLN A 357 -12.75 21.12 34.95
CA GLN A 357 -13.79 20.08 34.95
C GLN A 357 -14.97 20.44 34.02
N GLY A 358 -15.29 21.73 33.89
CA GLY A 358 -16.32 22.21 32.97
C GLY A 358 -15.98 21.94 31.49
N ASP A 359 -14.73 22.18 31.09
CA ASP A 359 -14.27 21.91 29.73
C ASP A 359 -14.19 20.42 29.43
N LEU A 360 -13.79 19.62 30.42
CA LEU A 360 -13.82 18.15 30.30
C LEU A 360 -15.25 17.63 30.12
N ASN A 361 -16.20 18.10 30.95
CA ASN A 361 -17.61 17.72 30.83
C ASN A 361 -18.19 18.12 29.47
N LYS A 362 -17.82 19.31 28.95
CA LYS A 362 -18.19 19.75 27.60
C LYS A 362 -17.58 18.87 26.52
N TYR A 363 -16.35 18.39 26.69
CA TYR A 363 -15.67 17.50 25.74
C TYR A 363 -16.32 16.11 25.70
N VAL A 364 -16.54 15.49 26.87
CA VAL A 364 -17.06 14.12 26.97
C VAL A 364 -18.51 14.02 26.48
N ASN A 365 -19.33 15.02 26.80
CA ASN A 365 -20.76 15.01 26.44
C ASN A 365 -21.04 15.68 25.07
N LYS A 366 -20.01 16.11 24.34
CA LYS A 366 -20.21 16.87 23.10
C LYS A 366 -20.73 15.97 21.99
N LYS A 367 -21.82 16.40 21.35
CA LYS A 367 -22.15 16.00 19.99
C LYS A 367 -21.65 17.10 19.07
N TRP A 368 -20.77 16.76 18.12
CA TRP A 368 -20.30 17.72 17.14
C TRP A 368 -21.32 17.83 16.01
N THR A 369 -22.01 18.97 15.91
CA THR A 369 -22.95 19.24 14.83
C THR A 369 -22.34 20.16 13.76
N THR A 370 -21.17 20.76 14.02
CA THR A 370 -20.42 21.57 13.05
C THR A 370 -18.93 21.28 13.11
N PHE A 371 -18.23 21.54 12.00
CA PHE A 371 -16.78 21.38 11.90
C PHE A 371 -16.02 22.23 12.93
N ASN A 372 -16.45 23.47 13.17
CA ASN A 372 -15.85 24.34 14.19
C ASN A 372 -15.99 23.77 15.61
N GLN A 373 -17.10 23.09 15.91
CA GLN A 373 -17.26 22.40 17.19
C GLN A 373 -16.34 21.19 17.32
N PHE A 374 -16.12 20.47 16.21
CA PHE A 374 -15.17 19.37 16.12
C PHE A 374 -13.73 19.85 16.29
N MET A 375 -13.31 20.96 15.66
CA MET A 375 -11.96 21.50 15.83
C MET A 375 -11.61 21.79 17.29
N LYS A 376 -12.57 22.30 18.08
CA LYS A 376 -12.39 22.51 19.53
C LYS A 376 -12.12 21.22 20.32
N SER A 377 -12.35 20.05 19.75
CA SER A 377 -11.94 18.78 20.38
C SER A 377 -10.42 18.59 20.40
N PHE A 378 -9.67 19.29 19.54
CA PHE A 378 -8.21 19.24 19.49
C PHE A 378 -7.53 20.05 20.59
N ASP A 379 -8.31 20.69 21.47
CA ASP A 379 -7.80 21.35 22.68
C ASP A 379 -7.51 20.34 23.82
N ILE A 380 -8.05 19.12 23.73
CA ILE A 380 -7.91 18.06 24.73
C ILE A 380 -7.54 16.74 24.04
N TRP A 381 -6.44 16.13 24.47
CA TRP A 381 -6.07 14.77 24.06
C TRP A 381 -6.58 13.76 25.09
N CYS A 382 -7.24 12.71 24.62
CA CYS A 382 -7.61 11.56 25.43
C CYS A 382 -6.62 10.43 25.13
N VAL A 383 -5.98 9.90 26.17
CA VAL A 383 -5.19 8.67 26.11
C VAL A 383 -5.98 7.57 26.81
N GLU A 384 -6.23 6.47 26.12
CA GLU A 384 -6.93 5.31 26.67
C GLU A 384 -5.95 4.14 26.81
N ILE A 385 -5.76 3.69 28.05
CA ILE A 385 -4.90 2.56 28.41
C ILE A 385 -5.81 1.49 29.00
N LYS A 386 -5.84 0.29 28.41
CA LYS A 386 -6.62 -0.83 28.99
C LYS A 386 -5.91 -1.36 30.23
N ASN A 387 -6.69 -1.84 31.19
CA ASN A 387 -6.15 -2.26 32.48
C ASN A 387 -5.26 -3.51 32.36
N ASP A 388 -5.61 -4.44 31.46
CA ASP A 388 -4.96 -5.76 31.32
C ASP A 388 -4.17 -5.93 30.01
N SER A 389 -3.75 -4.86 29.35
CA SER A 389 -3.00 -4.96 28.09
C SER A 389 -1.66 -4.23 28.11
N ASP A 390 -0.77 -4.63 27.21
CA ASP A 390 0.47 -3.88 26.97
C ASP A 390 0.13 -2.42 26.65
N TRP A 391 0.78 -1.49 27.34
CA TRP A 391 0.61 -0.06 27.14
C TRP A 391 0.86 0.39 25.69
N LYS A 392 1.59 -0.39 24.88
CA LYS A 392 1.77 -0.13 23.44
C LYS A 392 0.47 -0.26 22.64
N THR A 393 -0.51 -1.00 23.15
CA THR A 393 -1.84 -1.14 22.55
C THR A 393 -2.79 0.01 22.90
N SER A 394 -2.33 0.96 23.71
CA SER A 394 -3.09 2.16 24.09
C SER A 394 -3.42 3.03 22.89
N ARG A 395 -4.46 3.85 23.05
CA ARG A 395 -4.93 4.77 22.01
C ARG A 395 -4.78 6.21 22.45
N CYS A 396 -4.62 7.13 21.50
CA CYS A 396 -4.63 8.56 21.78
C CYS A 396 -5.37 9.34 20.70
N THR A 397 -6.07 10.42 21.04
CA THR A 397 -6.75 11.26 20.05
C THR A 397 -5.84 12.31 19.40
N CYS A 398 -4.55 12.38 19.78
CA CYS A 398 -3.65 13.41 19.24
C CYS A 398 -3.20 13.10 17.79
N PRO A 399 -2.96 14.14 16.95
CA PRO A 399 -2.56 13.95 15.55
C PRO A 399 -1.34 13.04 15.33
N ALA A 400 -0.35 13.13 16.23
CA ALA A 400 0.85 12.31 16.15
C ALA A 400 0.56 10.81 16.29
N PHE A 401 -0.41 10.44 17.14
CA PHE A 401 -0.88 9.05 17.25
C PHE A 401 -1.70 8.65 16.05
N LEU A 402 -2.66 9.49 15.63
CA LEU A 402 -3.49 9.16 14.47
C LEU A 402 -2.64 8.82 13.25
N LYS A 403 -1.54 9.56 13.05
CA LYS A 403 -0.61 9.33 11.94
C LYS A 403 0.37 8.17 12.14
N ASN A 404 0.84 7.89 13.36
CA ASN A 404 1.97 6.95 13.59
C ASN A 404 1.65 5.77 14.50
N TYR A 405 0.40 5.69 14.98
CA TYR A 405 -0.10 4.66 15.90
C TYR A 405 0.62 4.60 17.25
N ILE A 406 1.50 5.57 17.52
CA ILE A 406 2.19 5.78 18.78
C ILE A 406 2.51 7.27 18.92
N CYS A 407 2.52 7.79 20.14
CA CYS A 407 2.82 9.19 20.39
C CYS A 407 3.47 9.43 21.75
N LYS A 408 3.94 10.65 21.96
CA LYS A 408 4.58 11.06 23.22
C LYS A 408 3.66 10.98 24.43
N HIS A 409 2.35 11.11 24.23
CA HIS A 409 1.37 11.07 25.31
C HIS A 409 1.18 9.65 25.84
N ILE A 410 1.10 8.64 24.96
CA ILE A 410 0.99 7.23 25.36
C ILE A 410 2.24 6.81 26.14
N ILE A 411 3.42 7.04 25.55
CA ILE A 411 4.69 6.66 26.18
C ILE A 411 4.88 7.45 27.47
N GLY A 412 4.63 8.76 27.43
CA GLY A 412 4.78 9.63 28.59
C GLY A 412 3.85 9.27 29.75
N MET A 413 2.58 8.94 29.48
CA MET A 413 1.66 8.44 30.50
C MET A 413 2.10 7.09 31.04
N SER A 414 2.58 6.20 30.17
CA SER A 414 3.12 4.90 30.57
C SER A 414 4.34 5.05 31.48
N ILE A 415 5.19 6.06 31.26
CA ILE A 415 6.30 6.42 32.16
C ILE A 415 5.77 6.91 33.52
N ARG A 416 4.80 7.83 33.54
CA ARG A 416 4.19 8.34 34.79
C ARG A 416 3.54 7.23 35.62
N LEU A 417 2.89 6.28 34.95
CA LEU A 417 2.24 5.11 35.55
C LEU A 417 3.22 3.95 35.85
N LYS A 418 4.51 4.11 35.54
CA LYS A 418 5.56 3.09 35.71
C LYS A 418 5.32 1.79 34.93
N LEU A 419 4.54 1.84 33.85
CA LEU A 419 4.30 0.71 32.93
C LEU A 419 5.48 0.47 31.99
N CYS A 420 6.33 1.49 31.76
CA CYS A 420 7.55 1.35 30.99
C CYS A 420 8.70 2.18 31.55
N LYS A 421 9.93 1.81 31.19
CA LYS A 421 11.16 2.53 31.56
C LYS A 421 11.81 3.08 30.29
N PRO A 422 12.04 4.40 30.19
CA PRO A 422 12.70 4.95 29.01
C PRO A 422 14.18 4.51 29.00
N PRO A 423 14.75 4.28 27.80
CA PRO A 423 16.15 3.88 27.68
C PRO A 423 17.08 4.98 28.23
N PRO A 424 18.26 4.64 28.78
CA PRO A 424 19.17 5.62 29.38
C PRO A 424 19.51 6.78 28.43
N ALA A 425 19.74 6.47 27.15
CA ALA A 425 20.04 7.47 26.11
C ALA A 425 18.92 8.52 25.95
N ALA A 426 17.66 8.17 26.20
CA ALA A 426 16.53 9.11 26.11
C ALA A 426 16.40 10.04 27.32
N LYS A 427 17.04 9.69 28.45
CA LYS A 427 17.05 10.51 29.66
C LYS A 427 18.11 11.61 29.59
N ASN A 428 19.10 11.44 28.71
CA ASN A 428 20.14 12.43 28.49
C ASN A 428 19.54 13.64 27.79
N VAL A 429 19.68 14.82 28.42
CA VAL A 429 19.39 16.10 27.78
C VAL A 429 20.31 16.22 26.55
N PRO A 430 19.83 16.68 25.38
CA PRO A 430 20.69 16.79 24.22
C PRO A 430 21.92 17.66 24.55
N ILE A 431 23.11 17.06 24.44
CA ILE A 431 24.38 17.78 24.34
C ILE A 431 24.31 18.57 23.03
N GLY A 432 23.82 19.80 23.08
CA GLY A 432 23.49 20.53 21.85
C GLY A 432 22.86 21.91 21.99
N GLU A 433 22.63 22.44 23.20
CA GLU A 433 22.46 23.89 23.31
C GLU A 433 23.77 24.57 22.89
N LYS A 434 23.83 25.03 21.63
CA LYS A 434 24.91 25.91 21.18
C LYS A 434 25.00 27.07 22.16
N ARG A 435 26.17 27.23 22.79
CA ARG A 435 26.47 28.44 23.57
C ARG A 435 26.11 29.66 22.73
N LYS A 436 25.42 30.65 23.33
CA LYS A 436 25.18 31.95 22.68
C LYS A 436 26.49 32.45 22.09
N ARG A 437 26.44 33.01 20.88
CA ARG A 437 27.63 33.52 20.16
C ARG A 437 28.32 34.56 21.06
N GLY A 438 29.54 34.26 21.48
CA GLY A 438 30.30 35.11 22.39
C GLY A 438 31.17 34.31 23.35
N ARG A 439 32.38 34.81 23.61
CA ARG A 439 33.28 34.25 24.61
C ARG A 439 32.59 34.26 25.98
N PRO A 440 32.57 33.16 26.74
CA PRO A 440 32.13 33.19 28.13
C PRO A 440 32.97 34.22 28.88
N ALA A 441 32.33 35.20 29.53
CA ALA A 441 33.03 36.17 30.35
C ALA A 441 33.76 35.42 31.48
N LYS A 442 35.09 35.30 31.37
CA LYS A 442 35.92 34.75 32.43
C LYS A 442 36.80 35.85 33.03
N ALA A 443 36.73 35.86 34.37
CA ALA A 443 37.59 36.49 35.37
C ALA A 443 37.35 37.99 35.71
N ARG A 444 37.05 38.22 36.99
CA ARG A 444 37.15 39.52 37.66
C ARG A 444 38.63 39.92 37.76
N ARG A 445 38.87 41.23 37.59
CA ARG A 445 40.11 42.04 37.74
C ARG A 445 41.39 41.26 38.09
N ALA A 446 42.31 41.20 37.14
CA ALA A 446 43.66 40.67 37.31
C ALA A 446 44.69 41.76 37.65
N LEU A 447 44.35 42.72 38.53
CA LEU A 447 45.34 43.63 39.11
C LEU A 447 44.77 44.31 40.36
N LEU A 448 45.38 44.02 41.50
CA LEU A 448 45.40 44.92 42.66
C LEU A 448 46.72 45.68 42.57
N MET A 449 46.66 46.97 42.31
CA MET A 449 47.79 47.86 42.56
C MET A 449 47.87 48.08 44.08
N GLN A 450 49.05 47.82 44.66
CA GLN A 450 49.38 48.30 46.00
C GLN A 450 49.59 49.81 46.00
#